data_AF-A0A934XSY7-F1
#
_entry.id   AF-A0A934XSY7-F1
#
_cell.length_a   1.000
_cell.length_b   1.000
_cell.length_c   1.000
_cell.angle_alpha   90.00
_cell.angle_beta   90.00
_cell.angle_gamma   90.00
#
_symmetry.space_group_name_H-M   'P 1'
#
loop_
_entity.id
_entity.type
_entity.pdbx_description
1 polymer ?
#
loop_
_entity_poly.entity_id
_entity_poly.type
_entity_poly.pdbx_seq_one_letter_code
_entity_poly.pdbx_strand_id
1 'polypeptide(L)'
;MQRALWAIPARITSLIITSDEPWIPWELARIFDPETRAEGDFLCSRFTVARWLAGDGMTATLPNRGMTAIIPSTNLIYTGAEYEALQDLWPDDTLIALTDAAATTRDVIIRLKDSRLAGIVHVASHGAAGDDPAQSTITLSDGKLRPTDISRSTRYTRRPLIFFNACESGRTGFALAGLGGWAERFVQAGAGAFVGALWEVNDRLAAQFAAVFYEKLFGGAALGDAFTAARTAIRDAAPNNPTWLAYVLYGEPLSLLQAAPE
;
A
#
# COMPACT_ATOMS: atom_id res chain seq x y z
N MET A 1 7.58 -23.23 -14.27
CA MET A 1 6.80 -22.30 -13.42
C MET A 1 5.29 -22.40 -13.66
N GLN A 2 4.76 -22.11 -14.85
CA GLN A 2 3.32 -22.12 -15.14
C GLN A 2 2.59 -23.43 -14.77
N ARG A 3 3.13 -24.59 -15.17
CA ARG A 3 2.63 -25.91 -14.73
C ARG A 3 2.57 -26.07 -13.20
N ALA A 4 3.59 -25.57 -12.50
CA ALA A 4 3.65 -25.66 -11.05
C ALA A 4 2.58 -24.78 -10.40
N LEU A 5 2.43 -23.52 -10.85
CA LEU A 5 1.40 -22.60 -10.36
C LEU A 5 -0.02 -23.11 -10.64
N TRP A 6 -0.26 -23.69 -11.82
CA TRP A 6 -1.55 -24.29 -12.17
C TRP A 6 -1.94 -25.43 -11.21
N ALA A 7 -0.98 -26.33 -10.95
CA ALA A 7 -1.16 -27.50 -10.10
C ALA A 7 -1.21 -27.20 -8.59
N ILE A 8 -1.05 -25.93 -8.16
CA ILE A 8 -1.14 -25.55 -6.76
C ILE A 8 -2.54 -25.90 -6.21
N PRO A 9 -2.64 -26.68 -5.11
CA PRO A 9 -3.92 -26.99 -4.50
C PRO A 9 -4.71 -25.74 -4.11
N ALA A 10 -6.04 -25.76 -4.26
CA ALA A 10 -6.93 -24.64 -3.89
C ALA A 10 -6.81 -24.21 -2.41
N ARG A 11 -6.27 -25.07 -1.54
CA ARG A 11 -5.98 -24.74 -0.13
C ARG A 11 -4.84 -23.73 0.06
N ILE A 12 -4.01 -23.50 -0.96
CA ILE A 12 -2.96 -22.47 -0.92
C ILE A 12 -3.59 -21.18 -1.43
N THR A 13 -3.70 -20.21 -0.53
CA THR A 13 -4.43 -18.95 -0.77
C THR A 13 -3.51 -17.75 -0.95
N SER A 14 -2.23 -17.86 -0.60
CA SER A 14 -1.27 -16.75 -0.64
C SER A 14 -0.03 -17.09 -1.47
N LEU A 15 0.49 -16.11 -2.19
CA LEU A 15 1.73 -16.20 -2.97
C LEU A 15 2.61 -15.00 -2.63
N ILE A 16 3.85 -15.27 -2.19
CA ILE A 16 4.84 -14.21 -1.92
C ILE A 16 5.88 -14.22 -3.03
N ILE A 17 6.07 -13.07 -3.67
CA ILE A 17 7.03 -12.88 -4.76
C ILE A 17 8.17 -12.01 -4.25
N THR A 18 9.34 -12.62 -4.06
CA THR A 18 10.57 -11.88 -3.73
C THR A 18 11.29 -11.50 -5.02
N SER A 19 11.40 -10.20 -5.29
CA SER A 19 12.00 -9.68 -6.51
C SER A 19 12.57 -8.27 -6.28
N ASP A 20 13.64 -7.95 -6.99
CA ASP A 20 14.23 -6.61 -7.11
C ASP A 20 13.62 -5.80 -8.26
N GLU A 21 12.53 -6.28 -8.87
CA GLU A 21 11.82 -5.68 -10.00
C GLU A 21 10.43 -5.14 -9.56
N PRO A 22 10.36 -4.07 -8.74
CA PRO A 22 9.10 -3.57 -8.20
C PRO A 22 8.11 -3.08 -9.27
N TRP A 23 8.60 -2.77 -10.47
CA TRP A 23 7.78 -2.30 -11.60
C TRP A 23 7.00 -3.40 -12.32
N ILE A 24 7.35 -4.68 -12.13
CA ILE A 24 6.61 -5.77 -12.78
C ILE A 24 5.27 -5.94 -12.04
N PRO A 25 4.11 -5.83 -12.72
CA PRO A 25 2.80 -5.99 -12.10
C PRO A 25 2.46 -7.47 -11.94
N TRP A 26 3.15 -8.19 -11.05
CA TRP A 26 3.01 -9.64 -10.87
C TRP A 26 1.57 -10.10 -10.61
N GLU A 27 0.75 -9.26 -9.97
CA GLU A 27 -0.68 -9.47 -9.70
C GLU A 27 -1.48 -9.68 -10.99
N LEU A 28 -1.03 -9.08 -12.10
CA LEU A 28 -1.64 -9.18 -13.43
C LEU A 28 -1.10 -10.33 -14.27
N ALA A 29 -0.15 -11.11 -13.75
CA ALA A 29 0.28 -12.31 -14.44
C ALA A 29 -0.91 -13.27 -14.55
N ARG A 30 -1.09 -13.88 -15.72
CA ARG A 30 -2.10 -14.93 -15.92
C ARG A 30 -1.43 -16.29 -15.82
N ILE A 31 -2.16 -17.24 -15.24
CA ILE A 31 -1.87 -18.65 -15.40
C ILE A 31 -2.64 -19.17 -16.60
N PHE A 32 -2.07 -20.12 -17.33
CA PHE A 32 -2.76 -20.79 -18.43
C PHE A 32 -2.74 -22.30 -18.21
N ASP A 33 -3.77 -22.97 -18.72
CA ASP A 33 -3.80 -24.43 -18.77
C ASP A 33 -2.60 -24.92 -19.61
N PRO A 34 -1.75 -25.81 -19.07
CA PRO A 34 -0.52 -26.19 -19.73
C PRO A 34 -0.71 -27.10 -20.96
N GLU A 35 -1.89 -27.70 -21.13
CA GLU A 35 -2.23 -28.59 -22.25
C GLU A 35 -3.05 -27.84 -23.31
N THR A 36 -4.13 -27.17 -22.89
CA THR A 36 -5.06 -26.48 -23.81
C THR A 36 -4.63 -25.05 -24.13
N ARG A 37 -3.70 -24.48 -23.36
CA ARG A 37 -3.28 -23.06 -23.42
C ARG A 37 -4.39 -22.07 -23.14
N ALA A 38 -5.53 -22.52 -22.60
CA ALA A 38 -6.61 -21.63 -22.17
C ALA A 38 -6.10 -20.68 -21.07
N GLU A 39 -6.36 -19.38 -21.24
CA GLU A 39 -5.99 -18.37 -20.26
C GLU A 39 -6.90 -18.43 -19.04
N GLY A 40 -6.29 -18.46 -17.86
CA GLY A 40 -6.95 -18.27 -16.58
C GLY A 40 -7.05 -16.80 -16.19
N ASP A 41 -7.57 -16.57 -14.99
CA ASP A 41 -7.65 -15.23 -14.43
C ASP A 41 -6.27 -14.74 -13.93
N PHE A 42 -6.20 -13.47 -13.57
CA PHE A 42 -5.04 -12.85 -12.95
C PHE A 42 -4.64 -13.56 -11.65
N LEU A 43 -3.34 -13.57 -11.33
CA LEU A 43 -2.84 -14.19 -10.09
C LEU A 43 -3.54 -13.61 -8.86
N CYS A 44 -3.79 -12.30 -8.82
CA CYS A 44 -4.48 -11.65 -7.69
C CYS A 44 -5.97 -12.03 -7.56
N SER A 45 -6.58 -12.63 -8.57
CA SER A 45 -7.93 -13.19 -8.46
C SER A 45 -7.94 -14.56 -7.77
N ARG A 46 -6.81 -15.28 -7.80
CA ARG A 46 -6.68 -16.63 -7.22
C ARG A 46 -5.97 -16.62 -5.87
N PHE A 47 -4.95 -15.76 -5.73
CA PHE A 47 -4.10 -15.69 -4.56
C PHE A 47 -4.13 -14.29 -3.97
N THR A 48 -3.97 -14.21 -2.66
CA THR A 48 -3.40 -13.04 -2.01
C THR A 48 -1.93 -12.94 -2.44
N VAL A 49 -1.68 -12.14 -3.47
CA VAL A 49 -0.33 -11.87 -3.98
C VAL A 49 0.30 -10.78 -3.13
N ALA A 50 1.39 -11.14 -2.44
CA ALA A 50 2.25 -10.19 -1.76
C ALA A 50 3.65 -10.22 -2.37
N ARG A 51 4.40 -9.16 -2.12
CA ARG A 51 5.75 -8.93 -2.63
C ARG A 51 6.72 -8.74 -1.49
N TRP A 52 7.98 -9.03 -1.72
CA TRP A 52 9.06 -8.56 -0.85
C TRP A 52 10.28 -8.19 -1.68
N LEU A 53 11.09 -7.26 -1.18
CA LEU A 53 12.39 -6.95 -1.76
C LEU A 53 13.42 -7.91 -1.18
N ALA A 54 14.44 -8.28 -1.96
CA ALA A 54 15.53 -9.12 -1.46
C ALA A 54 16.21 -8.44 -0.25
N GLY A 55 16.25 -9.10 0.92
CA GLY A 55 16.79 -8.52 2.16
C GLY A 55 16.19 -9.14 3.43
N ASP A 56 16.39 -8.47 4.57
CA ASP A 56 15.92 -8.95 5.88
C ASP A 56 14.39 -9.05 5.96
N GLY A 57 13.94 -10.08 6.68
CA GLY A 57 12.63 -10.72 6.50
C GLY A 57 11.39 -9.92 6.90
N MET A 58 10.26 -10.38 6.36
CA MET A 58 8.90 -9.97 6.72
C MET A 58 8.62 -10.24 8.21
N THR A 59 7.61 -9.56 8.76
CA THR A 59 7.23 -9.70 10.18
C THR A 59 5.92 -10.45 10.33
N ALA A 60 5.83 -11.38 11.29
CA ALA A 60 4.59 -12.09 11.58
C ALA A 60 3.52 -11.21 12.27
N THR A 61 3.91 -10.06 12.82
CA THR A 61 2.97 -9.11 13.45
C THR A 61 3.27 -7.68 13.02
N LEU A 62 2.21 -6.90 12.86
CA LEU A 62 2.26 -5.47 12.60
C LEU A 62 1.93 -4.68 13.87
N PRO A 63 2.63 -3.57 14.13
CA PRO A 63 2.40 -2.82 15.35
C PRO A 63 1.05 -2.09 15.28
N ASN A 64 0.39 -1.99 16.44
CA ASN A 64 -0.89 -1.31 16.59
C ASN A 64 -0.78 -0.21 17.67
N ARG A 65 0.20 0.69 17.53
CA ARG A 65 0.44 1.80 18.48
C ARG A 65 0.50 3.14 17.75
N GLY A 66 -0.68 3.71 17.53
CA GLY A 66 -0.87 5.01 16.91
C GLY A 66 -1.01 4.95 15.40
N MET A 67 -1.70 5.96 14.87
CA MET A 67 -1.84 6.19 13.44
C MET A 67 -1.32 7.59 13.10
N THR A 68 -0.76 7.75 11.92
CA THR A 68 -0.44 9.05 11.35
C THR A 68 -1.09 9.16 9.98
N ALA A 69 -2.01 10.10 9.83
CA ALA A 69 -2.61 10.45 8.55
C ALA A 69 -1.91 11.68 7.98
N ILE A 70 -1.41 11.58 6.75
CA ILE A 70 -0.80 12.68 5.98
C ILE A 70 -1.70 12.96 4.79
N ILE A 71 -2.49 14.03 4.90
CA ILE A 71 -3.56 14.36 3.93
C ILE A 71 -3.50 15.88 3.65
N PRO A 72 -2.57 16.34 2.81
CA PRO A 72 -2.45 17.75 2.47
C PRO A 72 -3.67 18.26 1.71
N SER A 73 -3.85 19.58 1.66
CA SER A 73 -4.92 20.19 0.87
C SER A 73 -4.72 19.86 -0.61
N THR A 74 -5.70 19.19 -1.21
CA THR A 74 -5.71 18.83 -2.63
C THR A 74 -7.11 19.07 -3.22
N ASN A 75 -7.24 18.93 -4.54
CA ASN A 75 -8.54 18.90 -5.22
C ASN A 75 -9.14 17.48 -5.30
N LEU A 76 -8.57 16.50 -4.57
CA LEU A 76 -9.13 15.15 -4.45
C LEU A 76 -10.32 15.20 -3.49
N ILE A 77 -11.51 14.97 -4.02
CA ILE A 77 -12.79 15.21 -3.32
C ILE A 77 -13.03 14.15 -2.24
N TYR A 78 -12.46 12.95 -2.41
CA TYR A 78 -12.68 11.83 -1.50
C TYR A 78 -11.61 11.68 -0.41
N THR A 79 -10.56 12.50 -0.40
CA THR A 79 -9.55 12.48 0.69
C THR A 79 -10.14 12.87 2.05
N GLY A 80 -11.14 13.75 2.08
CA GLY A 80 -11.90 14.06 3.30
C GLY A 80 -12.69 12.85 3.81
N ALA A 81 -13.42 12.16 2.93
CA ALA A 81 -14.16 10.95 3.30
C ALA A 81 -13.22 9.79 3.70
N GLU A 82 -12.06 9.68 3.06
CA GLU A 82 -11.01 8.74 3.45
C GLU A 82 -10.50 9.06 4.86
N TYR A 83 -10.26 10.33 5.17
CA TYR A 83 -9.85 10.76 6.51
C TYR A 83 -10.93 10.48 7.57
N GLU A 84 -12.19 10.82 7.29
CA GLU A 84 -13.33 10.56 8.17
C GLU A 84 -13.44 9.05 8.49
N ALA A 85 -13.32 8.20 7.46
CA ALA A 85 -13.33 6.75 7.66
C ALA A 85 -12.18 6.27 8.57
N LEU A 86 -10.98 6.87 8.47
CA LEU A 86 -9.88 6.55 9.38
C LEU A 86 -10.19 6.98 10.81
N GLN A 87 -10.81 8.15 11.00
CA GLN A 87 -11.19 8.63 12.33
C GLN A 87 -12.24 7.73 12.98
N ASP A 88 -13.23 7.27 12.21
CA ASP A 88 -14.30 6.39 12.71
C ASP A 88 -13.81 4.98 13.03
N LEU A 89 -12.89 4.45 12.20
CA LEU A 89 -12.37 3.09 12.33
C LEU A 89 -11.23 2.98 13.34
N TRP A 90 -10.47 4.05 13.57
CA TRP A 90 -9.33 4.04 14.47
C TRP A 90 -9.80 4.14 15.92
N PRO A 91 -9.59 3.11 16.75
CA PRO A 91 -10.25 3.00 18.06
C PRO A 91 -9.61 3.84 19.18
N ASP A 92 -8.56 4.61 18.89
CA ASP A 92 -7.69 5.25 19.89
C ASP A 92 -7.46 6.75 19.56
N ASP A 93 -7.38 7.61 20.57
CA ASP A 93 -7.12 9.05 20.42
C ASP A 93 -5.68 9.37 19.93
N THR A 94 -4.87 8.34 19.67
CA THR A 94 -3.48 8.48 19.20
C THR A 94 -3.33 8.72 17.68
N LEU A 95 -4.41 9.11 16.98
CA LEU A 95 -4.35 9.54 15.59
C LEU A 95 -3.69 10.92 15.47
N ILE A 96 -2.47 10.96 14.93
CA ILE A 96 -1.79 12.20 14.57
C ILE A 96 -2.18 12.56 13.14
N ALA A 97 -2.88 13.67 12.96
CA ALA A 97 -3.29 14.15 11.65
C ALA A 97 -2.40 15.32 11.20
N LEU A 98 -1.67 15.13 10.10
CA LEU A 98 -0.99 16.19 9.35
C LEU A 98 -1.85 16.46 8.12
N THR A 99 -2.86 17.31 8.29
CA THR A 99 -3.83 17.65 7.24
C THR A 99 -3.65 19.07 6.76
N ASP A 100 -4.10 19.33 5.53
CA ASP A 100 -4.14 20.68 4.97
C ASP A 100 -2.82 21.47 5.15
N ALA A 101 -2.88 22.67 5.71
CA ALA A 101 -1.72 23.52 5.96
C ALA A 101 -0.72 22.92 6.99
N ALA A 102 -1.14 21.95 7.81
CA ALA A 102 -0.25 21.26 8.75
C ALA A 102 0.56 20.13 8.09
N ALA A 103 0.19 19.70 6.88
CA ALA A 103 0.93 18.71 6.10
C ALA A 103 2.17 19.35 5.43
N THR A 104 3.04 19.99 6.19
CA THR A 104 4.26 20.64 5.67
C THR A 104 5.35 19.62 5.39
N THR A 105 6.24 19.93 4.45
CA THR A 105 7.40 19.09 4.12
C THR A 105 8.25 18.81 5.35
N ARG A 106 8.45 19.83 6.20
CA ARG A 106 9.20 19.71 7.44
C ARG A 106 8.54 18.72 8.42
N ASP A 107 7.26 18.91 8.71
CA ASP A 107 6.57 18.13 9.75
C ASP A 107 6.38 16.68 9.32
N VAL A 108 6.07 16.47 8.04
CA VAL A 108 6.01 15.12 7.45
C VAL A 108 7.38 14.44 7.51
N ILE A 109 8.47 15.11 7.15
CA ILE A 109 9.82 14.53 7.24
C ILE A 109 10.18 14.19 8.69
N ILE A 110 9.90 15.07 9.65
CA ILE A 110 10.16 14.82 11.07
C ILE A 110 9.42 13.56 11.51
N ARG A 111 8.15 13.44 11.12
CA ARG A 111 7.31 12.30 11.48
C ARG A 111 7.80 10.99 10.84
N LEU A 112 8.10 11.00 9.55
CA LEU A 112 8.59 9.84 8.81
C LEU A 112 10.01 9.42 9.21
N LYS A 113 10.82 10.31 9.82
CA LYS A 113 12.15 9.98 10.33
C LYS A 113 12.16 9.46 11.77
N ASP A 114 11.04 9.49 12.48
CA ASP A 114 10.98 8.94 13.84
C ASP A 114 11.17 7.42 13.81
N SER A 115 12.30 6.95 14.33
CA SER A 115 12.63 5.51 14.41
C SER A 115 11.69 4.72 15.33
N ARG A 116 10.92 5.44 16.18
CA ARG A 116 9.89 4.90 17.07
C ARG A 116 8.49 5.00 16.47
N LEU A 117 8.35 5.36 15.20
CA LEU A 117 7.09 5.25 14.48
C LEU A 117 6.57 3.80 14.61
N ALA A 118 5.56 3.61 15.46
CA ALA A 118 5.17 2.31 16.02
C ALA A 118 3.75 1.89 15.67
N GLY A 119 3.26 2.24 14.48
CA GLY A 119 1.91 1.90 14.10
C GLY A 119 1.70 2.04 12.61
N ILE A 120 0.69 2.81 12.23
CA ILE A 120 0.26 2.94 10.84
C ILE A 120 0.58 4.35 10.33
N VAL A 121 1.16 4.45 9.13
CA VAL A 121 1.21 5.70 8.38
C VAL A 121 0.29 5.57 7.18
N HIS A 122 -0.69 6.43 7.11
CA HIS A 122 -1.58 6.59 5.99
C HIS A 122 -1.23 7.87 5.24
N VAL A 123 -1.03 7.78 3.93
CA VAL A 123 -0.80 8.92 3.06
C VAL A 123 -1.89 8.95 1.99
N ALA A 124 -2.61 10.06 1.89
CA ALA A 124 -3.55 10.34 0.82
C ALA A 124 -3.22 11.70 0.20
N SER A 125 -2.62 11.71 -0.99
CA SER A 125 -2.14 12.94 -1.65
C SER A 125 -2.04 12.77 -3.16
N HIS A 126 -1.79 13.85 -3.89
CA HIS A 126 -1.34 13.74 -5.27
C HIS A 126 0.06 13.14 -5.37
N GLY A 127 0.19 12.09 -6.17
CA GLY A 127 1.47 11.56 -6.61
C GLY A 127 1.87 12.10 -7.97
N ALA A 128 3.19 12.21 -8.21
CA ALA A 128 3.72 12.34 -9.57
C ALA A 128 4.90 11.41 -9.76
N ALA A 129 4.89 10.62 -10.83
CA ALA A 129 6.03 9.82 -11.22
C ALA A 129 7.18 10.70 -11.71
N GLY A 130 8.41 10.34 -11.35
CA GLY A 130 9.62 10.89 -11.94
C GLY A 130 10.14 9.96 -13.06
N ASP A 131 11.12 10.44 -13.83
CA ASP A 131 11.81 9.61 -14.84
C ASP A 131 12.52 8.40 -14.22
N ASP A 132 12.87 8.52 -12.93
CA ASP A 132 13.39 7.47 -12.05
C ASP A 132 12.39 7.28 -10.88
N PRO A 133 12.04 6.04 -10.47
CA PRO A 133 11.29 5.76 -9.25
C PRO A 133 11.70 6.60 -8.02
N ALA A 134 13.00 6.86 -7.84
CA ALA A 134 13.52 7.65 -6.72
C ALA A 134 13.16 9.15 -6.80
N GLN A 135 12.75 9.62 -7.97
CA GLN A 135 12.31 10.99 -8.24
C GLN A 135 10.79 11.14 -8.23
N SER A 136 10.04 10.07 -7.91
CA SER A 136 8.61 10.21 -7.66
C SER A 136 8.36 11.16 -6.49
N THR A 137 7.22 11.83 -6.51
CA THR A 137 6.87 12.83 -5.49
C THR A 137 5.46 12.61 -4.98
N ILE A 138 5.24 13.01 -3.73
CA ILE A 138 3.91 13.38 -3.23
C ILE A 138 3.85 14.88 -3.05
N THR A 139 2.70 15.47 -3.32
CA THR A 139 2.45 16.88 -3.03
C THR A 139 2.19 17.04 -1.54
N LEU A 140 2.70 18.12 -0.94
CA LEU A 140 2.47 18.54 0.43
C LEU A 140 2.03 20.02 0.42
N SER A 141 1.64 20.56 1.57
CA SER A 141 1.08 21.94 1.65
C SER A 141 2.03 23.05 1.17
N ASP A 142 3.33 22.85 1.32
CA ASP A 142 4.38 23.83 1.03
C ASP A 142 5.38 23.36 -0.02
N GLY A 143 5.16 22.19 -0.63
CA GLY A 143 6.15 21.61 -1.53
C GLY A 143 5.85 20.19 -1.99
N LYS A 144 6.92 19.48 -2.34
CA LYS A 144 6.88 18.07 -2.76
C LYS A 144 7.87 17.29 -1.92
N LEU A 145 7.51 16.05 -1.59
CA LEU A 145 8.39 15.11 -0.91
C LEU A 145 8.74 13.97 -1.85
N ARG A 146 10.00 13.56 -1.89
CA ARG A 146 10.52 12.42 -2.64
C ARG A 146 10.90 11.27 -1.70
N PRO A 147 10.98 10.03 -2.19
CA PRO A 147 11.58 8.94 -1.43
C PRO A 147 12.97 9.30 -0.90
N THR A 148 13.79 9.99 -1.69
CA THR A 148 15.16 10.37 -1.33
C THR A 148 15.27 11.36 -0.16
N ASP A 149 14.19 12.07 0.18
CA ASP A 149 14.17 13.03 1.29
C ASP A 149 14.08 12.30 2.66
N ILE A 150 13.59 11.06 2.65
CA ILE A 150 13.68 10.14 3.77
C ILE A 150 15.11 9.60 3.81
N SER A 151 15.88 10.02 4.83
CA SER A 151 17.30 9.67 4.97
C SER A 151 17.53 8.17 4.81
N ARG A 152 18.58 7.79 4.06
CA ARG A 152 19.07 6.41 3.97
C ARG A 152 19.47 5.81 5.31
N SER A 153 19.70 6.63 6.34
CA SER A 153 19.97 6.18 7.72
C SER A 153 18.71 5.93 8.57
N THR A 154 17.52 6.29 8.09
CA THR A 154 16.26 6.00 8.81
C THR A 154 16.10 4.49 8.99
N ARG A 155 15.82 4.07 10.23
CA ARG A 155 15.57 2.67 10.60
C ARG A 155 14.36 2.61 11.54
N TYR A 156 13.27 2.03 11.07
CA TYR A 156 12.07 1.78 11.86
C TYR A 156 12.27 0.53 12.70
N THR A 157 12.48 0.74 13.99
CA THR A 157 12.68 -0.37 14.95
C THR A 157 11.39 -1.12 15.27
N ARG A 158 10.24 -0.52 14.97
CA ARG A 158 8.90 -1.04 15.30
C ARG A 158 8.13 -1.57 14.10
N ARG A 159 8.72 -1.55 12.90
CA ARG A 159 8.17 -2.15 11.67
C ARG A 159 6.75 -1.68 11.34
N PRO A 160 6.51 -0.37 11.12
CA PRO A 160 5.19 0.19 10.85
C PRO A 160 4.56 -0.37 9.57
N LEU A 161 3.24 -0.30 9.48
CA LEU A 161 2.49 -0.46 8.24
C LEU A 161 2.41 0.89 7.54
N ILE A 162 2.79 0.95 6.28
CA ILE A 162 2.66 2.13 5.43
C ILE A 162 1.54 1.86 4.42
N PHE A 163 0.55 2.74 4.36
CA PHE A 163 -0.51 2.72 3.37
C PHE A 163 -0.44 4.02 2.55
N PHE A 164 -0.38 3.89 1.24
CA PHE A 164 0.07 4.96 0.36
C PHE A 164 -0.86 5.13 -0.85
N ASN A 165 -1.88 5.96 -0.67
CA ASN A 165 -2.76 6.48 -1.71
C ASN A 165 -2.19 7.78 -2.27
N ALA A 166 -1.11 7.68 -3.03
CA ALA A 166 -0.55 8.86 -3.69
C ALA A 166 -0.14 8.59 -5.13
N CYS A 167 -1.15 8.37 -5.96
CA CYS A 167 -1.00 8.08 -7.38
C CYS A 167 -1.58 9.23 -8.20
N GLU A 168 -1.04 9.38 -9.40
CA GLU A 168 -1.34 10.48 -10.32
C GLU A 168 -2.83 10.51 -10.70
N SER A 169 -3.40 11.71 -10.80
CA SER A 169 -4.61 11.95 -11.59
C SER A 169 -4.24 12.80 -12.81
N GLY A 170 -4.27 12.24 -14.02
CA GLY A 170 -4.24 13.04 -15.25
C GLY A 170 -3.00 12.99 -16.15
N ARG A 171 -2.12 11.97 -16.06
CA ARG A 171 -1.23 11.63 -17.20
C ARG A 171 -1.58 10.28 -17.79
N THR A 172 -1.84 10.29 -19.09
CA THR A 172 -1.80 9.09 -19.93
C THR A 172 -0.35 8.60 -20.01
N GLY A 173 -0.01 7.60 -19.20
CA GLY A 173 1.29 6.92 -19.26
C GLY A 173 1.36 5.76 -18.27
N PHE A 174 1.93 4.63 -18.69
CA PHE A 174 2.22 3.49 -17.82
C PHE A 174 3.42 3.80 -16.91
N ALA A 175 3.28 4.75 -15.99
CA ALA A 175 4.31 5.05 -15.00
C ALA A 175 4.25 4.04 -13.83
N LEU A 176 4.32 2.74 -14.14
CA LEU A 176 4.39 1.60 -13.20
C LEU A 176 5.54 1.73 -12.18
N ALA A 177 6.49 2.63 -12.43
CA ALA A 177 7.73 2.81 -11.71
C ALA A 177 7.64 3.76 -10.50
N GLY A 178 6.65 4.67 -10.43
CA GLY A 178 6.62 5.73 -9.41
C GLY A 178 6.51 5.21 -7.97
N LEU A 179 5.73 4.15 -7.76
CA LEU A 179 5.57 3.50 -6.45
C LEU A 179 6.83 2.74 -6.01
N GLY A 180 7.63 2.26 -6.98
CA GLY A 180 8.81 1.46 -6.71
C GLY A 180 9.79 2.15 -5.76
N GLY A 181 10.03 3.45 -5.95
CA GLY A 181 10.93 4.23 -5.10
C GLY A 181 10.40 4.41 -3.67
N TRP A 182 9.09 4.57 -3.49
CA TRP A 182 8.46 4.69 -2.16
C TRP A 182 8.47 3.36 -1.42
N ALA A 183 7.99 2.29 -2.06
CA ALA A 183 7.99 0.96 -1.48
C ALA A 183 9.41 0.54 -1.09
N GLU A 184 10.39 0.73 -1.99
CA GLU A 184 11.81 0.47 -1.71
C GLU A 184 12.31 1.28 -0.52
N ARG A 185 12.08 2.59 -0.48
CA ARG A 185 12.55 3.45 0.60
C ARG A 185 11.99 3.03 1.96
N PHE A 186 10.69 2.74 2.05
CA PHE A 186 10.06 2.34 3.31
C PHE A 186 10.44 0.93 3.74
N VAL A 187 10.49 -0.04 2.82
CA VAL A 187 10.92 -1.41 3.12
C VAL A 187 12.39 -1.43 3.56
N GLN A 188 13.29 -0.72 2.86
CA GLN A 188 14.70 -0.58 3.27
C GLN A 188 14.87 0.17 4.60
N ALA A 189 13.96 1.08 4.93
CA ALA A 189 13.92 1.73 6.23
C ALA A 189 13.40 0.79 7.34
N GLY A 190 12.87 -0.40 7.01
CA GLY A 190 12.41 -1.40 7.98
C GLY A 190 10.90 -1.38 8.23
N ALA A 191 10.08 -0.86 7.31
CA ALA A 191 8.63 -1.01 7.39
C ALA A 191 8.23 -2.50 7.44
N GLY A 192 7.22 -2.82 8.24
CA GLY A 192 6.72 -4.18 8.36
C GLY A 192 5.84 -4.59 7.18
N ALA A 193 5.14 -3.61 6.61
CA ALA A 193 4.35 -3.75 5.41
C ALA A 193 4.20 -2.42 4.67
N PHE A 194 3.94 -2.48 3.38
CA PHE A 194 3.64 -1.35 2.52
C PHE A 194 2.48 -1.71 1.56
N VAL A 195 1.49 -0.84 1.47
CA VAL A 195 0.37 -0.93 0.52
C VAL A 195 0.34 0.35 -0.30
N GLY A 196 0.18 0.23 -1.62
CA GLY A 196 -0.01 1.38 -2.50
C GLY A 196 -0.35 0.95 -3.92
N ALA A 197 -0.59 1.91 -4.82
CA ALA A 197 -1.01 1.61 -6.19
C ALA A 197 0.09 1.89 -7.22
N LEU A 198 0.25 0.98 -8.19
CA LEU A 198 1.29 1.04 -9.21
C LEU A 198 1.03 2.12 -10.28
N TRP A 199 -0.22 2.55 -10.45
CA TRP A 199 -0.63 3.54 -11.45
C TRP A 199 -1.82 4.37 -10.92
N GLU A 200 -2.29 5.31 -11.75
CA GLU A 200 -3.45 6.18 -11.47
C GLU A 200 -4.68 5.37 -11.03
N VAL A 201 -5.24 5.75 -9.89
CA VAL A 201 -6.46 5.15 -9.33
C VAL A 201 -7.56 6.19 -9.26
N ASN A 202 -8.80 5.73 -9.34
CA ASN A 202 -9.94 6.61 -9.13
C ASN A 202 -10.04 6.99 -7.65
N ASP A 203 -10.05 8.30 -7.37
CA ASP A 203 -10.10 8.88 -6.02
C ASP A 203 -11.17 8.24 -5.12
N ARG A 204 -12.41 8.12 -5.61
CA ARG A 204 -13.50 7.49 -4.86
C ARG A 204 -13.22 6.03 -4.52
N LEU A 205 -12.71 5.27 -5.49
CA LEU A 205 -12.40 3.84 -5.31
C LEU A 205 -11.17 3.65 -4.42
N ALA A 206 -10.22 4.58 -4.43
CA ALA A 206 -9.05 4.56 -3.56
C ALA A 206 -9.45 4.77 -2.08
N ALA A 207 -10.33 5.75 -1.82
CA ALA A 207 -10.91 5.98 -0.51
C ALA A 207 -11.72 4.75 -0.02
N GLN A 208 -12.53 4.15 -0.90
CA GLN A 208 -13.26 2.93 -0.58
C GLN A 208 -12.31 1.74 -0.31
N PHE A 209 -11.19 1.65 -1.04
CA PHE A 209 -10.19 0.60 -0.81
C PHE A 209 -9.60 0.74 0.59
N ALA A 210 -9.18 1.95 0.96
CA ALA A 210 -8.64 2.22 2.29
C ALA A 210 -9.66 1.90 3.39
N ALA A 211 -10.91 2.35 3.25
CA ALA A 211 -11.97 2.08 4.22
C ALA A 211 -12.19 0.58 4.44
N VAL A 212 -12.36 -0.21 3.37
CA VAL A 212 -12.56 -1.67 3.49
C VAL A 212 -11.31 -2.35 4.03
N PHE A 213 -10.11 -1.92 3.61
CA PHE A 213 -8.85 -2.47 4.10
C PHE A 213 -8.73 -2.29 5.62
N TYR A 214 -8.94 -1.08 6.13
CA TYR A 214 -8.85 -0.79 7.56
C TYR A 214 -9.99 -1.41 8.36
N GLU A 215 -11.21 -1.44 7.85
CA GLU A 215 -12.34 -2.14 8.49
C GLU A 215 -11.99 -3.61 8.77
N LYS A 216 -11.44 -4.32 7.76
CA LYS A 216 -11.04 -5.72 7.91
C LYS A 216 -9.82 -5.89 8.81
N LEU A 217 -8.81 -5.04 8.64
CA LEU A 217 -7.57 -5.13 9.40
C LEU A 217 -7.83 -4.88 10.91
N PHE A 218 -8.60 -3.84 11.26
CA PHE A 218 -8.98 -3.55 12.64
C PHE A 218 -10.03 -4.52 13.18
N GLY A 219 -10.82 -5.15 12.30
CA GLY A 219 -11.67 -6.30 12.63
C GLY A 219 -10.91 -7.60 12.93
N GLY A 220 -9.57 -7.58 12.91
CA GLY A 220 -8.73 -8.72 13.27
C GLY A 220 -8.37 -9.67 12.10
N ALA A 221 -8.69 -9.29 10.87
CA ALA A 221 -8.25 -10.05 9.71
C ALA A 221 -6.73 -10.00 9.54
N ALA A 222 -6.15 -11.03 8.93
CA ALA A 222 -4.76 -10.99 8.49
C ALA A 222 -4.57 -9.92 7.41
N LEU A 223 -3.36 -9.36 7.32
CA LEU A 223 -2.99 -8.30 6.37
C LEU A 223 -3.40 -8.64 4.94
N GLY A 224 -3.13 -9.87 4.53
CA GLY A 224 -3.46 -10.40 3.22
C GLY A 224 -4.96 -10.50 2.97
N ASP A 225 -5.73 -10.94 3.97
CA ASP A 225 -7.17 -11.07 3.88
C ASP A 225 -7.84 -9.69 3.80
N ALA A 226 -7.37 -8.72 4.60
CA ALA A 226 -7.82 -7.34 4.55
C ALA A 226 -7.56 -6.71 3.16
N PHE A 227 -6.37 -6.95 2.61
CA PHE A 227 -5.99 -6.48 1.28
C PHE A 227 -6.84 -7.10 0.16
N THR A 228 -7.04 -8.43 0.20
CA THR A 228 -7.85 -9.15 -0.78
C THR A 228 -9.33 -8.78 -0.70
N ALA A 229 -9.85 -8.54 0.51
CA ALA A 229 -11.21 -8.05 0.71
C ALA A 229 -11.40 -6.65 0.11
N ALA A 230 -10.47 -5.72 0.35
CA ALA A 230 -10.51 -4.38 -0.24
C ALA A 230 -10.45 -4.45 -1.78
N ARG A 231 -9.53 -5.25 -2.34
CA ARG A 231 -9.45 -5.48 -3.79
C ARG A 231 -10.77 -6.00 -4.37
N THR A 232 -11.35 -7.00 -3.73
CA THR A 232 -12.62 -7.61 -4.16
C THR A 232 -13.76 -6.60 -4.12
N ALA A 233 -13.87 -5.81 -3.06
CA ALA A 233 -14.89 -4.78 -2.94
C ALA A 233 -14.81 -3.74 -4.08
N ILE A 234 -13.60 -3.31 -4.47
CA ILE A 234 -13.45 -2.37 -5.58
C ILE A 234 -13.76 -3.02 -6.93
N ARG A 235 -13.32 -4.27 -7.14
CA ARG A 235 -13.67 -5.03 -8.36
C ARG A 235 -15.18 -5.16 -8.50
N ASP A 236 -15.88 -5.52 -7.45
CA ASP A 236 -17.31 -5.77 -7.50
C ASP A 236 -18.11 -4.45 -7.65
N ALA A 237 -17.62 -3.35 -7.05
CA ALA A 237 -18.23 -2.03 -7.20
C ALA A 237 -18.01 -1.40 -8.59
N ALA A 238 -16.85 -1.65 -9.22
CA ALA A 238 -16.47 -1.05 -10.49
C ALA A 238 -15.60 -2.01 -11.34
N PRO A 239 -16.16 -3.09 -11.90
CA PRO A 239 -15.38 -4.16 -12.53
C PRO A 239 -14.57 -3.70 -13.76
N ASN A 240 -15.08 -2.70 -14.47
CA ASN A 240 -14.44 -2.13 -15.66
C ASN A 240 -13.40 -1.03 -15.32
N ASN A 241 -13.25 -0.67 -14.04
CA ASN A 241 -12.27 0.31 -13.61
C ASN A 241 -10.99 -0.41 -13.14
N PRO A 242 -9.79 -0.07 -13.65
CA PRO A 242 -8.56 -0.79 -13.31
C PRO A 242 -8.03 -0.49 -11.89
N THR A 243 -8.72 0.31 -11.07
CA THR A 243 -8.26 0.65 -9.70
C THR A 243 -8.03 -0.60 -8.84
N TRP A 244 -8.92 -1.59 -8.91
CA TRP A 244 -8.76 -2.83 -8.13
C TRP A 244 -7.53 -3.64 -8.55
N LEU A 245 -7.01 -3.44 -9.76
CA LEU A 245 -5.81 -4.10 -10.27
C LEU A 245 -4.52 -3.37 -9.84
N ALA A 246 -4.63 -2.09 -9.49
CA ALA A 246 -3.49 -1.19 -9.28
C ALA A 246 -2.73 -1.45 -7.97
N TYR A 247 -3.43 -1.88 -6.93
CA TYR A 247 -2.84 -2.02 -5.60
C TYR A 247 -1.86 -3.17 -5.52
N VAL A 248 -0.81 -3.00 -4.73
CA VAL A 248 0.17 -4.02 -4.39
C VAL A 248 0.38 -4.08 -2.89
N LEU A 249 0.72 -5.26 -2.40
CA LEU A 249 1.03 -5.51 -0.99
C LEU A 249 2.49 -5.95 -0.88
N TYR A 250 3.27 -5.22 -0.10
CA TYR A 250 4.55 -5.69 0.43
C TYR A 250 4.36 -6.07 1.89
N GLY A 251 4.62 -7.32 2.24
CA GLY A 251 4.43 -7.81 3.61
C GLY A 251 4.18 -9.31 3.67
N GLU A 252 4.19 -9.84 4.88
CA GLU A 252 3.74 -11.21 5.14
C GLU A 252 2.20 -11.23 5.13
N PRO A 253 1.53 -11.94 4.19
CA PRO A 253 0.08 -11.99 4.12
C PRO A 253 -0.60 -12.44 5.42
N LEU A 254 0.06 -13.29 6.20
CA LEU A 254 -0.46 -13.81 7.45
C LEU A 254 -0.20 -12.90 8.66
N SER A 255 0.41 -11.73 8.47
CA SER A 255 0.64 -10.78 9.57
C SER A 255 -0.69 -10.35 10.19
N LEU A 256 -0.75 -10.40 11.52
CA LEU A 256 -1.86 -9.83 12.30
C LEU A 256 -1.44 -8.49 12.90
N LEU A 257 -2.40 -7.57 13.07
CA LEU A 257 -2.19 -6.43 13.95
C LEU A 257 -2.02 -6.92 15.39
N GLN A 258 -1.03 -6.37 16.07
CA GLN A 258 -0.87 -6.57 17.51
C GLN A 258 -2.13 -6.10 18.24
N ALA A 259 -2.47 -6.78 19.34
CA ALA A 259 -3.47 -6.26 20.25
C ALA A 259 -3.08 -4.83 20.67
N ALA A 260 -4.08 -3.95 20.81
CA ALA A 260 -3.84 -2.62 21.35
C ALA A 260 -3.13 -2.78 22.70
N PRO A 261 -2.09 -1.96 22.99
CA PRO A 261 -1.45 -1.99 24.30
C PRO A 261 -2.49 -1.70 25.39
N GLU A 262 -2.47 -2.48 26.47
CA GLU A 262 -3.20 -2.20 27.72
C GLU A 262 -2.81 -0.85 28.32
#